data_AF-A0A6V7TQY5-F1
#
_entry.id   AF-A0A6V7TQY5-F1
#
_cell.length_a   1.000
_cell.length_b   1.000
_cell.length_c   1.000
_cell.angle_alpha   90.00
_cell.angle_beta   90.00
_cell.angle_gamma   90.00
#
_symmetry.space_group_name_H-M   'P 1'
#
loop_
_entity.id
_entity.type
_entity.pdbx_description
1 polymer ?
#
loop_
_entity_poly.entity_id
_entity_poly.type
_entity_poly.pdbx_seq_one_letter_code
_entity_poly.pdbx_strand_id
1 'polypeptide(L)'
;MFSNNITEYVSGEVWPELKCILKRLYSDFVVIEIPKDGNILKPNYNNNEEENEDKEEDNGENKTNSAELPKELDCISEQISKFSQIVEGEIEECVIDLKEFSKDVRKQLYDFIRNNFKDQLQTNCKDGILTVEKAKWNDNRKRKFWPNDRGDYLHFTITKENMDTNTCIDLIANRLNLKPSLFSVSGTKDRRAITVQRVSAYRIEKRRLCRQNFRGLWLSDFGYFKTKLELGDATGNYFSIILRDVDNNLNLEEFDKRVQQWKTNGFLNYFGSQRFGACGVQTAEIGRLILNQKWEEAVKALLKPRSDSSSTKINECLKHYTDSGNAKEALQLLRYPDRFSSIEISLLRFLSNYPNGYKGALLALPRNVRTMYVHAYQSAVFNHILSRRKKSFGLACLPGDLDVLGNILTDETCKIENVCLPLPSFENKLPENEVGEWYKQIAKDDEIDYESFKKIESHFGLGNVYRPFISKPQDVSWQLLEYSFRDEQLQTCEFIPKNELKEEQNEQIKKEEKVFKALKLLFTLPSGTYATIALRELMRMDFSKESQKEMELACSGKKKEI
;
A
#
# COMPACT_ATOMS: atom_id res chain seq x y z
N MET A 1 -7.36 10.93 -29.52
CA MET A 1 -7.01 11.86 -28.42
C MET A 1 -6.03 11.27 -27.40
N PHE A 2 -6.00 9.94 -27.23
CA PHE A 2 -5.24 9.33 -26.15
C PHE A 2 -3.82 8.94 -26.59
N SER A 3 -2.91 9.90 -26.56
CA SER A 3 -1.55 9.66 -26.06
C SER A 3 -1.55 10.09 -24.59
N ASN A 4 -0.56 9.73 -23.78
CA ASN A 4 -0.51 10.18 -22.37
C ASN A 4 -0.44 11.73 -22.21
N ASN A 5 -0.28 12.47 -23.32
CA ASN A 5 -0.31 13.93 -23.43
C ASN A 5 0.62 14.65 -22.44
N ILE A 6 1.76 14.06 -22.14
CA ILE A 6 2.82 14.64 -21.29
C ILE A 6 3.85 15.29 -22.22
N THR A 7 3.57 16.52 -22.69
CA THR A 7 4.38 17.15 -23.74
C THR A 7 5.23 18.30 -23.21
N GLU A 8 4.64 19.15 -22.37
CA GLU A 8 5.29 20.39 -21.96
C GLU A 8 6.25 20.22 -20.77
N TYR A 9 7.09 21.24 -20.58
CA TYR A 9 8.01 21.42 -19.45
C TYR A 9 7.81 22.79 -18.81
N VAL A 10 8.21 22.96 -17.54
CA VAL A 10 8.12 24.26 -16.86
C VAL A 10 9.15 25.23 -17.42
N SER A 11 10.43 24.84 -17.42
CA SER A 11 11.49 25.74 -17.89
C SER A 11 11.41 25.92 -19.40
N GLY A 12 11.43 27.18 -19.84
CA GLY A 12 11.53 27.57 -21.25
C GLY A 12 12.95 27.39 -21.82
N GLU A 13 13.96 27.20 -20.96
CA GLU A 13 15.30 26.83 -21.40
C GLU A 13 15.31 25.38 -21.86
N VAL A 14 15.81 25.18 -23.07
CA VAL A 14 15.96 23.86 -23.68
C VAL A 14 17.25 23.25 -23.16
N TRP A 15 17.20 22.74 -21.92
CA TRP A 15 18.26 21.85 -21.43
C TRP A 15 18.38 20.63 -22.34
N PRO A 16 19.60 20.15 -22.66
CA PRO A 16 19.76 18.92 -23.41
C PRO A 16 19.22 17.72 -22.62
N GLU A 17 18.83 16.68 -23.35
CA GLU A 17 18.44 15.41 -22.76
C GLU A 17 19.63 14.78 -22.03
N LEU A 18 19.43 14.42 -20.76
CA LEU A 18 20.40 13.67 -19.96
C LEU A 18 19.91 12.24 -19.83
N LYS A 19 20.50 11.37 -20.66
CA LYS A 19 20.18 9.95 -20.69
C LYS A 19 20.63 9.28 -19.40
N CYS A 20 19.72 8.50 -18.82
CA CYS A 20 20.00 7.70 -17.64
C CYS A 20 19.01 6.52 -17.53
N ILE A 21 19.35 5.57 -16.67
CA ILE A 21 18.52 4.41 -16.35
C ILE A 21 17.99 4.55 -14.93
N LEU A 22 16.66 4.50 -14.80
CA LEU A 22 15.93 4.55 -13.54
C LEU A 22 15.55 3.13 -13.10
N LYS A 23 15.67 2.85 -11.79
CA LYS A 23 15.22 1.61 -11.16
C LYS A 23 15.88 0.36 -11.77
N ARG A 24 17.15 0.41 -12.21
CA ARG A 24 17.84 -0.80 -12.68
C ARG A 24 17.81 -1.88 -11.59
N LEU A 25 18.23 -1.52 -10.38
CA LEU A 25 17.98 -2.27 -9.16
C LEU A 25 16.79 -1.65 -8.42
N TYR A 26 16.05 -2.45 -7.63
CA TYR A 26 15.00 -1.89 -6.77
C TYR A 26 15.58 -1.03 -5.64
N SER A 27 16.82 -1.28 -5.24
CA SER A 27 17.56 -0.49 -4.26
C SER A 27 17.92 0.90 -4.78
N ASP A 28 17.92 1.12 -6.10
CA ASP A 28 18.14 2.45 -6.71
C ASP A 28 17.00 3.44 -6.44
N PHE A 29 15.90 2.98 -5.86
CA PHE A 29 14.71 3.79 -5.65
C PHE A 29 14.18 3.57 -4.23
N VAL A 30 14.51 4.50 -3.34
CA VAL A 30 14.05 4.50 -1.96
C VAL A 30 12.97 5.57 -1.78
N VAL A 31 11.86 5.20 -1.15
CA VAL A 31 10.73 6.10 -0.87
C VAL A 31 10.37 6.03 0.61
N ILE A 32 10.35 7.18 1.28
CA ILE A 32 9.99 7.26 2.71
C ILE A 32 8.80 8.19 2.85
N GLU A 33 7.71 7.68 3.44
CA GLU A 33 6.50 8.47 3.69
C GLU A 33 6.74 9.61 4.69
N ILE A 34 6.06 10.73 4.45
CA ILE A 34 5.95 11.85 5.38
C ILE A 34 4.48 11.89 5.85
N PRO A 35 4.18 11.51 7.10
CA PRO A 35 2.81 11.51 7.63
C PRO A 35 2.27 12.93 7.88
N LYS A 36 1.08 13.02 8.51
CA LYS A 36 0.41 14.29 8.86
C LYS A 36 1.23 15.20 9.77
N ASP A 37 2.13 14.63 10.57
CA ASP A 37 3.01 15.37 11.47
C ASP A 37 4.17 16.08 10.75
N GLY A 38 4.35 15.81 9.45
CA GLY A 38 5.34 16.47 8.59
C GLY A 38 6.75 15.91 8.73
N ASN A 39 6.98 14.91 9.58
CA ASN A 39 8.31 14.33 9.78
C ASN A 39 8.55 13.16 8.83
N ILE A 40 9.73 13.09 8.22
CA ILE A 40 10.16 11.91 7.46
C ILE A 40 10.21 10.72 8.43
N LEU A 41 9.54 9.62 8.09
CA LEU A 41 9.58 8.41 8.92
C LEU A 41 11.02 7.91 9.08
N LYS A 42 11.40 7.64 10.34
CA LYS A 42 12.71 7.06 10.71
C LYS A 42 12.48 5.78 11.51
N PRO A 43 12.32 4.63 10.83
CA PRO A 43 12.15 3.33 11.48
C PRO A 43 13.14 3.08 12.61
N ASN A 44 12.63 2.87 13.82
CA ASN A 44 13.39 2.45 14.98
C ASN A 44 12.99 1.02 15.40
N TYR A 45 13.92 0.09 15.24
CA TYR A 45 13.71 -1.32 15.57
C TYR A 45 14.00 -1.66 17.04
N ASN A 46 14.60 -0.75 17.80
CA ASN A 46 14.94 -1.00 19.21
C ASN A 46 13.68 -1.08 20.09
N ASN A 47 12.59 -0.42 19.68
CA ASN A 47 11.30 -0.45 20.39
C ASN A 47 10.48 -1.74 20.16
N ASN A 48 11.06 -2.74 19.46
CA ASN A 48 10.43 -4.03 19.21
C ASN A 48 10.59 -5.02 20.37
N GLU A 49 11.37 -4.66 21.40
CA GLU A 49 11.49 -5.45 22.62
C GLU A 49 10.18 -5.45 23.42
N GLU A 50 9.89 -6.58 24.06
CA GLU A 50 8.73 -6.74 24.91
C GLU A 50 8.82 -5.77 26.09
N GLU A 51 8.12 -4.64 26.02
CA GLU A 51 7.65 -4.01 27.26
C GLU A 51 6.79 -5.07 27.95
N ASN A 52 7.32 -5.60 29.05
CA ASN A 52 6.64 -6.54 29.94
C ASN A 52 5.48 -5.83 30.68
N GLU A 53 4.64 -5.05 29.99
CA GLU A 53 3.47 -4.42 30.59
C GLU A 53 2.46 -5.46 31.09
N ASP A 54 2.46 -6.67 30.52
CA ASP A 54 1.62 -7.78 30.98
C ASP A 54 2.24 -8.56 32.18
N LYS A 55 3.45 -8.23 32.67
CA LYS A 55 4.03 -8.90 33.86
C LYS A 55 3.72 -8.20 35.19
N GLU A 56 3.20 -6.98 35.17
CA GLU A 56 2.83 -6.28 36.42
C GLU A 56 1.44 -6.68 36.94
N GLU A 57 0.60 -7.34 36.14
CA GLU A 57 -0.66 -7.94 36.63
C GLU A 57 -0.57 -9.45 36.96
N ASP A 58 0.54 -10.12 36.60
CA ASP A 58 0.73 -11.57 36.83
C ASP A 58 1.85 -11.91 37.84
N ASN A 59 2.49 -10.90 38.43
CA ASN A 59 3.40 -11.05 39.58
C ASN A 59 2.76 -10.56 40.89
N GLY A 60 1.47 -10.87 41.07
CA GLY A 60 0.91 -10.97 42.42
C GLY A 60 1.58 -12.14 43.13
N GLU A 61 2.59 -11.82 43.93
CA GLU A 61 3.26 -12.65 44.94
C GLU A 61 2.70 -14.07 45.10
N ASN A 62 3.58 -15.07 45.01
CA ASN A 62 3.44 -16.36 45.70
C ASN A 62 3.34 -16.12 47.22
N LYS A 63 2.21 -15.57 47.68
CA LYS A 63 1.73 -15.68 49.04
C LYS A 63 0.89 -16.94 49.05
N THR A 64 1.48 -18.03 49.52
CA THR A 64 0.79 -19.09 50.22
C THR A 64 0.04 -18.49 51.40
N ASN A 65 -1.08 -17.82 51.15
CA ASN A 65 -2.11 -17.65 52.14
C ASN A 65 -2.77 -19.02 52.25
N SER A 66 -2.27 -19.85 53.16
CA SER A 66 -3.02 -21.00 53.65
C SER A 66 -4.30 -20.46 54.28
N ALA A 67 -5.36 -20.33 53.50
CA ALA A 67 -6.69 -20.16 54.05
C ALA A 67 -6.92 -21.37 54.97
N GLU A 68 -7.10 -21.14 56.27
CA GLU A 68 -7.43 -22.23 57.19
C GLU A 68 -8.68 -22.92 56.68
N LEU A 69 -8.64 -24.25 56.65
CA LEU A 69 -9.79 -25.05 56.28
C LEU A 69 -10.94 -24.70 57.24
N PRO A 70 -12.14 -24.33 56.76
CA PRO A 70 -13.25 -24.04 57.66
C PRO A 70 -13.53 -25.28 58.53
N LYS A 71 -13.72 -25.09 59.85
CA LYS A 71 -13.91 -26.18 60.82
C LYS A 71 -15.03 -27.16 60.45
N GLU A 72 -16.01 -26.69 59.69
CA GLU A 72 -17.14 -27.45 59.15
C GLU A 72 -16.73 -28.50 58.09
N LEU A 73 -15.50 -28.39 57.56
CA LEU A 73 -14.91 -29.27 56.53
C LEU A 73 -13.80 -30.18 57.09
N ASP A 74 -13.54 -30.18 58.40
CA ASP A 74 -12.51 -31.01 59.04
C ASP A 74 -12.70 -32.52 58.76
N CYS A 75 -13.96 -32.96 58.67
CA CYS A 75 -14.32 -34.34 58.39
C CYS A 75 -13.92 -34.83 56.99
N ILE A 76 -13.59 -33.92 56.06
CA ILE A 76 -13.11 -34.23 54.71
C ILE A 76 -11.65 -33.76 54.48
N SER A 77 -10.93 -33.40 55.54
CA SER A 77 -9.54 -32.91 55.48
C SER A 77 -8.58 -33.90 54.78
N GLU A 78 -8.78 -35.20 54.96
CA GLU A 78 -8.00 -36.26 54.31
C GLU A 78 -8.26 -36.35 52.79
N GLN A 79 -9.45 -35.97 52.33
CA GLN A 79 -9.75 -35.90 50.90
C GLN A 79 -9.20 -34.61 50.28
N ILE A 80 -9.19 -33.51 51.04
CA ILE A 80 -8.65 -32.22 50.60
C ILE A 80 -7.13 -32.26 50.47
N SER A 81 -6.42 -33.01 51.32
CA SER A 81 -4.96 -33.19 51.20
C SER A 81 -4.55 -33.84 49.87
N LYS A 82 -5.44 -34.64 49.26
CA LYS A 82 -5.22 -35.26 47.94
C LYS A 82 -5.23 -34.25 46.79
N PHE A 83 -5.72 -33.02 46.99
CA PHE A 83 -5.72 -31.99 45.94
C PHE A 83 -4.31 -31.59 45.51
N SER A 84 -3.37 -31.49 46.45
CA SER A 84 -1.96 -31.24 46.14
C SER A 84 -1.35 -32.39 45.33
N GLN A 85 -1.70 -33.63 45.66
CA GLN A 85 -1.27 -34.83 44.91
C GLN A 85 -1.83 -34.86 43.48
N ILE A 86 -3.04 -34.34 43.25
CA ILE A 86 -3.61 -34.17 41.89
C ILE A 86 -2.85 -33.10 41.10
N VAL A 87 -2.48 -31.99 41.73
CA VAL A 87 -1.68 -30.93 41.09
C VAL A 87 -0.32 -31.48 40.66
N GLU A 88 0.35 -32.22 41.56
CA GLU A 88 1.64 -32.88 41.32
C GLU A 88 1.56 -34.05 40.33
N GLY A 89 0.34 -34.56 40.06
CA GLY A 89 0.08 -35.59 39.05
C GLY A 89 0.25 -37.03 39.56
N GLU A 90 0.23 -37.22 40.88
CA GLU A 90 0.30 -38.53 41.52
C GLU A 90 -1.06 -39.26 41.52
N ILE A 91 -2.16 -38.51 41.48
CA ILE A 91 -3.54 -39.03 41.46
C ILE A 91 -4.33 -38.31 40.36
N GLU A 92 -5.17 -39.06 39.64
CA GLU A 92 -5.97 -38.52 38.53
C GLU A 92 -7.20 -37.72 39.00
N GLU A 93 -7.91 -38.22 40.01
CA GLU A 93 -9.11 -37.58 40.55
C GLU A 93 -9.33 -37.86 42.05
N CYS A 94 -10.08 -36.97 42.71
CA CYS A 94 -10.59 -37.17 44.06
C CYS A 94 -12.11 -36.99 44.08
N VAL A 95 -12.81 -37.90 44.74
CA VAL A 95 -14.28 -37.89 44.86
C VAL A 95 -14.66 -37.65 46.32
N ILE A 96 -15.56 -36.69 46.52
CA ILE A 96 -16.06 -36.27 47.84
C ILE A 96 -17.59 -36.38 47.83
N ASP A 97 -18.15 -37.17 48.74
CA ASP A 97 -19.61 -37.22 48.94
C ASP A 97 -20.05 -36.03 49.79
N LEU A 98 -20.83 -35.13 49.19
CA LEU A 98 -21.35 -33.92 49.81
C LEU A 98 -22.83 -34.03 50.19
N LYS A 99 -23.48 -35.21 50.08
CA LYS A 99 -24.93 -35.37 50.27
C LYS A 99 -25.42 -34.87 51.63
N GLU A 100 -24.66 -35.09 52.68
CA GLU A 100 -25.00 -34.68 54.06
C GLU A 100 -24.63 -33.23 54.38
N PHE A 101 -23.91 -32.55 53.48
CA PHE A 101 -23.48 -31.16 53.67
C PHE A 101 -24.54 -30.15 53.18
N SER A 102 -24.70 -29.08 53.95
CA SER A 102 -25.59 -27.97 53.60
C SER A 102 -25.07 -27.21 52.36
N LYS A 103 -25.97 -26.48 51.69
CA LYS A 103 -25.64 -25.67 50.51
C LYS A 103 -24.54 -24.64 50.78
N ASP A 104 -24.51 -24.10 52.00
CA ASP A 104 -23.53 -23.10 52.42
C ASP A 104 -22.14 -23.71 52.63
N VAL A 105 -22.04 -24.90 53.23
CA VAL A 105 -20.75 -25.60 53.41
C VAL A 105 -20.19 -26.06 52.06
N ARG A 106 -21.06 -26.53 51.13
CA ARG A 106 -20.63 -26.84 49.76
C ARG A 106 -20.06 -25.59 49.07
N LYS A 107 -20.69 -24.43 49.24
CA LYS A 107 -20.21 -23.16 48.68
C LYS A 107 -18.83 -22.79 49.23
N GLN A 108 -18.63 -22.92 50.54
CA GLN A 108 -17.33 -22.68 51.17
C GLN A 108 -16.23 -23.60 50.59
N LEU A 109 -16.52 -24.87 50.33
CA LEU A 109 -15.58 -25.80 49.68
C LEU A 109 -15.23 -25.37 48.25
N TYR A 110 -16.20 -24.93 47.44
CA TYR A 110 -15.92 -24.41 46.09
C TYR A 110 -15.06 -23.13 46.14
N ASP A 111 -15.37 -22.22 47.05
CA ASP A 111 -14.61 -20.98 47.22
C ASP A 111 -13.18 -21.28 47.71
N PHE A 112 -13.01 -22.27 48.60
CA PHE A 112 -11.70 -22.77 49.02
C PHE A 112 -10.87 -23.34 47.86
N ILE A 113 -11.46 -24.22 47.03
CA ILE A 113 -10.77 -24.80 45.87
C ILE A 113 -10.38 -23.69 44.88
N ARG A 114 -11.29 -22.76 44.58
CA ARG A 114 -11.03 -21.65 43.65
C ARG A 114 -9.92 -20.73 44.15
N ASN A 115 -9.90 -20.41 45.43
CA ASN A 115 -8.93 -19.48 46.00
C ASN A 115 -7.52 -20.09 46.10
N ASN A 116 -7.41 -21.37 46.48
CA ASN A 116 -6.12 -22.01 46.72
C ASN A 116 -5.54 -22.70 45.47
N PHE A 117 -6.40 -23.24 44.59
CA PHE A 117 -5.96 -24.05 43.45
C PHE A 117 -6.34 -23.47 42.08
N LYS A 118 -6.99 -22.29 42.04
CA LYS A 118 -7.31 -21.48 40.84
C LYS A 118 -7.61 -22.32 39.58
N ASP A 119 -6.81 -22.15 38.53
CA ASP A 119 -6.96 -22.77 37.21
C ASP A 119 -6.28 -24.16 37.12
N GLN A 120 -5.78 -24.71 38.23
CA GLN A 120 -5.05 -25.99 38.24
C GLN A 120 -5.97 -27.20 38.43
N LEU A 121 -7.14 -27.01 39.04
CA LEU A 121 -8.13 -28.07 39.31
C LEU A 121 -9.49 -27.73 38.68
N GLN A 122 -10.18 -28.76 38.19
CA GLN A 122 -11.53 -28.70 37.66
C GLN A 122 -12.47 -29.47 38.59
N THR A 123 -13.64 -28.90 38.88
CA THR A 123 -14.64 -29.50 39.77
C THR A 123 -15.94 -29.81 39.03
N ASN A 124 -16.49 -31.01 39.21
CA ASN A 124 -17.80 -31.42 38.68
C ASN A 124 -18.65 -32.02 39.80
N CYS A 125 -19.90 -31.58 39.95
CA CYS A 125 -20.81 -32.10 40.96
C CYS A 125 -22.10 -32.62 40.35
N LYS A 126 -22.42 -33.88 40.63
CA LYS A 126 -23.66 -34.55 40.23
C LYS A 126 -24.24 -35.29 41.42
N ASP A 127 -25.54 -35.11 41.66
CA ASP A 127 -26.30 -35.81 42.70
C ASP A 127 -25.65 -35.77 44.11
N GLY A 128 -25.02 -34.66 44.45
CA GLY A 128 -24.36 -34.45 45.74
C GLY A 128 -22.96 -35.04 45.84
N ILE A 129 -22.38 -35.59 44.77
CA ILE A 129 -21.00 -36.09 44.73
C ILE A 129 -20.15 -35.11 43.93
N LEU A 130 -19.07 -34.63 44.53
CA LEU A 130 -18.09 -33.73 43.93
C LEU A 130 -16.86 -34.52 43.46
N THR A 131 -16.56 -34.48 42.17
CA THR A 131 -15.31 -34.97 41.58
C THR A 131 -14.39 -33.79 41.31
N VAL A 132 -13.14 -33.89 41.76
CA VAL A 132 -12.07 -32.92 41.55
C VAL A 132 -10.97 -33.59 40.73
N GLU A 133 -10.64 -33.02 39.57
CA GLU A 133 -9.62 -33.54 38.64
C GLU A 133 -8.64 -32.44 38.24
N LYS A 134 -7.48 -32.80 37.66
CA LYS A 134 -6.53 -31.81 37.12
C LYS A 134 -7.16 -31.07 35.94
N ALA A 135 -7.10 -29.74 35.95
CA ALA A 135 -7.64 -28.94 34.85
C ALA A 135 -6.90 -29.27 33.55
N LYS A 136 -7.65 -29.79 32.56
CA LYS A 136 -7.12 -29.96 31.20
C LYS A 136 -7.00 -28.57 30.58
N TRP A 137 -5.84 -28.29 29.97
CA TRP A 137 -5.55 -27.00 29.32
C TRP A 137 -6.50 -26.79 28.13
N ASN A 138 -7.71 -26.33 28.42
CA ASN A 138 -8.67 -25.90 27.42
C ASN A 138 -8.37 -24.44 27.12
N ASP A 139 -7.82 -24.20 25.93
CA ASP A 139 -7.71 -22.89 25.25
C ASP A 139 -9.12 -22.35 24.89
N ASN A 140 -10.01 -22.33 25.88
CA ASN A 140 -11.23 -21.54 25.81
C ASN A 140 -10.79 -20.09 25.90
N ARG A 141 -10.55 -19.51 24.72
CA ARG A 141 -10.36 -18.08 24.47
C ARG A 141 -11.33 -17.28 25.32
N LYS A 142 -10.93 -16.92 26.54
CA LYS A 142 -11.55 -15.82 27.30
C LYS A 142 -11.57 -14.67 26.30
N ARG A 143 -12.76 -14.10 26.03
CA ARG A 143 -12.88 -12.93 25.15
C ARG A 143 -11.92 -11.88 25.68
N LYS A 144 -10.76 -11.74 25.03
CA LYS A 144 -9.76 -10.76 25.45
C LYS A 144 -10.43 -9.40 25.32
N PHE A 145 -10.63 -8.76 26.46
CA PHE A 145 -11.19 -7.41 26.53
C PHE A 145 -10.15 -6.45 25.95
N TRP A 146 -10.57 -5.57 25.04
CA TRP A 146 -9.68 -4.50 24.55
C TRP A 146 -9.67 -3.40 25.61
N PRO A 147 -8.51 -2.99 26.16
CA PRO A 147 -8.47 -1.99 27.22
C PRO A 147 -9.12 -0.67 26.77
N ASN A 148 -9.96 -0.07 27.62
CA ASN A 148 -10.71 1.14 27.29
C ASN A 148 -9.84 2.41 27.27
N ASP A 149 -8.72 2.39 27.98
CA ASP A 149 -7.71 3.43 28.07
C ASP A 149 -6.70 3.40 26.90
N ARG A 150 -6.61 2.27 26.20
CA ARG A 150 -5.77 2.08 25.01
C ARG A 150 -6.49 2.52 23.74
N GLY A 151 -5.78 3.24 22.88
CA GLY A 151 -6.27 3.57 21.53
C GLY A 151 -6.67 2.32 20.73
N ASP A 152 -7.78 2.38 20.01
CA ASP A 152 -8.32 1.25 19.22
C ASP A 152 -7.43 0.83 18.04
N TYR A 153 -6.50 1.70 17.60
CA TYR A 153 -5.67 1.46 16.43
C TYR A 153 -4.20 1.35 16.81
N LEU A 154 -3.60 0.20 16.55
CA LEU A 154 -2.16 0.06 16.59
C LEU A 154 -1.57 0.63 15.29
N HIS A 155 -0.79 1.69 15.40
CA HIS A 155 0.02 2.22 14.32
C HIS A 155 1.42 1.61 14.39
N PHE A 156 2.00 1.31 13.24
CA PHE A 156 3.36 0.80 13.10
C PHE A 156 3.90 1.16 11.72
N THR A 157 5.23 1.21 11.60
CA THR A 157 5.91 1.47 10.34
C THR A 157 6.26 0.13 9.68
N ILE A 158 6.04 0.03 8.37
CA ILE A 158 6.56 -1.06 7.54
C ILE A 158 7.70 -0.55 6.67
N THR A 159 8.80 -1.30 6.63
CA THR A 159 9.86 -1.19 5.63
C THR A 159 9.74 -2.40 4.72
N LYS A 160 9.58 -2.20 3.41
CA LYS A 160 9.42 -3.30 2.44
C LYS A 160 10.37 -3.15 1.26
N GLU A 161 10.85 -4.26 0.73
CA GLU A 161 11.65 -4.31 -0.50
C GLU A 161 10.95 -5.11 -1.61
N ASN A 162 10.96 -4.56 -2.83
CA ASN A 162 10.45 -5.21 -4.04
C ASN A 162 9.01 -5.80 -3.95
N MET A 163 8.17 -5.24 -3.08
CA MET A 163 6.86 -5.78 -2.71
C MET A 163 5.77 -4.71 -2.78
N ASP A 164 4.55 -5.09 -3.17
CA ASP A 164 3.39 -4.17 -3.19
C ASP A 164 2.85 -3.99 -1.77
N THR A 165 2.34 -2.79 -1.45
CA THR A 165 1.77 -2.51 -0.13
C THR A 165 0.65 -3.48 0.24
N ASN A 166 -0.26 -3.82 -0.69
CA ASN A 166 -1.35 -4.75 -0.41
C ASN A 166 -0.84 -6.17 -0.18
N THR A 167 0.18 -6.59 -0.92
CA THR A 167 0.84 -7.88 -0.68
C THR A 167 1.45 -7.94 0.73
N CYS A 168 2.07 -6.86 1.22
CA CYS A 168 2.55 -6.80 2.60
C CYS A 168 1.41 -6.94 3.62
N ILE A 169 0.30 -6.23 3.41
CA ILE A 169 -0.88 -6.33 4.28
C ILE A 169 -1.47 -7.75 4.26
N ASP A 170 -1.59 -8.37 3.09
CA ASP A 170 -2.08 -9.75 2.97
C ASP A 170 -1.17 -10.74 3.68
N LEU A 171 0.16 -10.59 3.56
CA LEU A 171 1.13 -11.43 4.26
C LEU A 171 0.99 -11.31 5.79
N ILE A 172 0.87 -10.08 6.31
CA ILE A 172 0.67 -9.83 7.75
C ILE A 172 -0.67 -10.42 8.20
N ALA A 173 -1.75 -10.12 7.47
CA ALA A 173 -3.09 -10.58 7.79
C ALA A 173 -3.19 -12.10 7.82
N ASN A 174 -2.66 -12.78 6.81
CA ASN A 174 -2.65 -14.24 6.72
C ASN A 174 -1.82 -14.87 7.85
N ARG A 175 -0.64 -14.30 8.16
CA ARG A 175 0.21 -14.80 9.26
C ARG A 175 -0.49 -14.71 10.62
N LEU A 176 -1.34 -13.70 10.80
CA LEU A 176 -2.12 -13.50 12.03
C LEU A 176 -3.51 -14.15 11.99
N ASN A 177 -3.89 -14.81 10.89
CA ASN A 177 -5.25 -15.30 10.64
C ASN A 177 -6.32 -14.21 10.82
N LEU A 178 -6.08 -13.05 10.21
CA LEU A 178 -6.92 -11.86 10.25
C LEU A 178 -7.36 -11.43 8.86
N LYS A 179 -8.36 -10.55 8.79
CA LYS A 179 -8.81 -9.97 7.53
C LYS A 179 -7.95 -8.77 7.14
N PRO A 180 -7.53 -8.63 5.87
CA PRO A 180 -6.80 -7.44 5.38
C PRO A 180 -7.53 -6.11 5.64
N SER A 181 -8.86 -6.13 5.71
CA SER A 181 -9.69 -4.95 6.00
C SER A 181 -9.48 -4.33 7.38
N LEU A 182 -8.82 -5.04 8.31
CA LEU A 182 -8.43 -4.50 9.62
C LEU A 182 -7.22 -3.57 9.55
N PHE A 183 -6.48 -3.61 8.44
CA PHE A 183 -5.31 -2.78 8.21
C PHE A 183 -5.64 -1.62 7.28
N SER A 184 -4.97 -0.49 7.46
CA SER A 184 -5.15 0.68 6.60
C SER A 184 -3.88 1.50 6.50
N VAL A 185 -3.69 2.14 5.35
CA VAL A 185 -2.51 2.92 4.97
C VAL A 185 -2.94 4.24 4.36
N SER A 186 -2.06 5.24 4.45
CA SER A 186 -2.30 6.57 3.88
C SER A 186 -2.15 6.63 2.36
N GLY A 187 -1.52 5.60 1.78
CA GLY A 187 -1.34 5.42 0.35
C GLY A 187 -0.53 4.16 0.05
N THR A 188 -0.62 3.69 -1.18
CA THR A 188 0.25 2.62 -1.69
C THR A 188 1.60 3.19 -2.12
N LYS A 189 2.69 2.44 -1.93
CA LYS A 189 4.03 2.81 -2.40
C LYS A 189 4.51 1.87 -3.50
N ASP A 190 5.49 2.30 -4.28
CA ASP A 190 6.07 1.53 -5.39
C ASP A 190 6.43 0.09 -5.00
N ARG A 191 6.11 -0.86 -5.90
CA ARG A 191 6.53 -2.26 -5.76
C ARG A 191 8.05 -2.41 -5.95
N ARG A 192 8.58 -1.97 -7.09
CA ARG A 192 10.01 -2.07 -7.44
C ARG A 192 10.78 -0.90 -6.81
N ALA A 193 10.93 -0.96 -5.50
CA ALA A 193 11.58 0.04 -4.65
C ALA A 193 11.89 -0.56 -3.26
N ILE A 194 12.70 0.14 -2.47
CA ILE A 194 12.66 0.02 -1.01
C ILE A 194 11.73 1.13 -0.50
N THR A 195 10.74 0.80 0.31
CA THR A 195 9.77 1.80 0.77
C THR A 195 9.47 1.69 2.25
N VAL A 196 9.31 2.84 2.90
CA VAL A 196 8.94 2.98 4.30
C VAL A 196 7.60 3.72 4.38
N GLN A 197 6.62 3.15 5.08
CA GLN A 197 5.30 3.76 5.23
C GLN A 197 4.61 3.37 6.54
N ARG A 198 3.67 4.20 7.00
CA ARG A 198 2.86 3.90 8.18
C ARG A 198 1.66 3.01 7.84
N VAL A 199 1.33 2.12 8.76
CA VAL A 199 0.15 1.25 8.74
C VAL A 199 -0.59 1.40 10.07
N SER A 200 -1.92 1.36 10.01
CA SER A 200 -2.80 1.26 11.19
C SER A 200 -3.55 -0.06 11.16
N ALA A 201 -3.75 -0.66 12.34
CA ALA A 201 -4.43 -1.93 12.53
C ALA A 201 -5.47 -1.82 13.65
N TYR A 202 -6.72 -2.18 13.37
CA TYR A 202 -7.81 -2.10 14.34
C TYR A 202 -7.76 -3.25 15.35
N ARG A 203 -7.61 -2.90 16.63
CA ARG A 203 -7.62 -3.80 17.80
C ARG A 203 -6.68 -5.00 17.67
N ILE A 204 -5.46 -4.74 17.20
CA ILE A 204 -4.37 -5.72 17.16
C ILE A 204 -3.34 -5.35 18.22
N GLU A 205 -2.99 -6.31 19.10
CA GLU A 205 -1.95 -6.11 20.10
C GLU A 205 -0.55 -6.13 19.47
N LYS A 206 0.32 -5.19 19.89
CA LYS A 206 1.74 -5.07 19.48
C LYS A 206 2.46 -6.43 19.48
N ARG A 207 2.32 -7.22 20.56
CA ARG A 207 2.95 -8.54 20.72
C ARG A 207 2.66 -9.53 19.59
N ARG A 208 1.50 -9.43 18.93
CA ARG A 208 1.13 -10.34 17.84
C ARG A 208 1.98 -10.08 16.60
N LEU A 209 2.39 -8.83 16.38
CA LEU A 209 3.20 -8.40 15.25
C LEU A 209 4.70 -8.53 15.52
N CYS A 210 5.18 -8.13 16.70
CA CYS A 210 6.61 -8.17 17.05
C CYS A 210 7.22 -9.58 16.96
N ARG A 211 6.42 -10.63 17.18
CA ARG A 211 6.87 -12.03 17.12
C ARG A 211 7.00 -12.57 15.70
N GLN A 212 6.61 -11.81 14.68
CA GLN A 212 6.59 -12.28 13.30
C GLN A 212 7.84 -11.84 12.56
N ASN A 213 8.49 -12.80 11.90
CA ASN A 213 9.51 -12.50 10.90
C ASN A 213 8.92 -12.66 9.48
N PHE A 214 9.22 -11.70 8.62
CA PHE A 214 8.81 -11.67 7.23
C PHE A 214 10.02 -11.39 6.35
N ARG A 215 10.16 -12.16 5.26
CA ARG A 215 11.24 -11.93 4.30
C ARG A 215 10.97 -10.67 3.50
N GLY A 216 11.92 -9.73 3.49
CA GLY A 216 11.83 -8.47 2.74
C GLY A 216 10.75 -7.50 3.26
N LEU A 217 10.30 -7.69 4.50
CA LEU A 217 9.32 -6.85 5.18
C LEU A 217 9.68 -6.78 6.67
N TRP A 218 9.95 -5.56 7.14
CA TRP A 218 10.29 -5.30 8.54
C TRP A 218 9.25 -4.37 9.17
N LEU A 219 8.97 -4.60 10.46
CA LEU A 219 7.97 -3.89 11.25
C LEU A 219 8.67 -3.13 12.38
N SER A 220 8.28 -1.88 12.62
CA SER A 220 8.86 -1.01 13.64
C SER A 220 7.88 0.07 14.13
N ASP A 221 8.33 0.92 15.07
CA ASP A 221 7.62 2.13 15.54
C ASP A 221 6.16 1.89 15.98
N PHE A 222 5.94 0.87 16.79
CA PHE A 222 4.60 0.53 17.29
C PHE A 222 4.08 1.57 18.29
N GLY A 223 2.82 1.98 18.17
CA GLY A 223 2.12 2.83 19.13
C GLY A 223 0.60 2.77 18.99
N TYR A 224 -0.15 2.94 20.08
CA TYR A 224 -1.62 2.92 20.06
C TYR A 224 -2.20 4.32 19.91
N PHE A 225 -3.15 4.47 18.98
CA PHE A 225 -3.81 5.72 18.65
C PHE A 225 -5.32 5.53 18.60
N LYS A 226 -6.06 6.61 18.83
CA LYS A 226 -7.53 6.61 18.78
C LYS A 226 -8.07 6.60 17.36
N THR A 227 -7.29 7.09 16.39
CA THR A 227 -7.73 7.28 15.01
C THR A 227 -7.10 6.26 14.07
N LYS A 228 -7.87 5.89 13.05
CA LYS A 228 -7.41 5.11 11.90
C LYS A 228 -6.55 5.99 10.98
N LEU A 229 -5.65 5.39 10.19
CA LEU A 229 -5.08 6.08 9.03
C LEU A 229 -6.09 6.09 7.88
N GLU A 230 -6.28 7.25 7.28
CA GLU A 230 -7.12 7.43 6.10
C GLU A 230 -6.28 7.66 4.85
N LEU A 231 -6.86 7.32 3.69
CA LEU A 231 -6.21 7.53 2.41
C LEU A 231 -6.04 9.04 2.17
N GLY A 232 -4.81 9.45 1.85
CA GLY A 232 -4.48 10.88 1.70
C GLY A 232 -3.89 11.51 2.95
N ASP A 233 -3.75 10.78 4.06
CA ASP A 233 -3.16 11.30 5.29
C ASP A 233 -1.67 11.63 5.18
N ALA A 234 -0.96 11.04 4.23
CA ALA A 234 0.43 11.40 3.98
C ALA A 234 0.49 12.79 3.37
N THR A 235 1.40 13.64 3.86
CA THR A 235 1.63 14.98 3.32
C THR A 235 2.60 14.97 2.15
N GLY A 236 3.48 13.96 2.10
CA GLY A 236 4.46 13.80 1.03
C GLY A 236 5.28 12.53 1.12
N ASN A 237 6.32 12.47 0.30
CA ASN A 237 7.31 11.41 0.31
C ASN A 237 8.70 11.99 0.09
N TYR A 238 9.67 11.50 0.86
CA TYR A 238 11.08 11.69 0.63
C TYR A 238 11.61 10.60 -0.31
N PHE A 239 12.47 10.99 -1.25
CA PHE A 239 13.04 10.12 -2.27
C PHE A 239 14.57 10.13 -2.18
N SER A 240 15.16 8.94 -2.26
CA SER A 240 16.58 8.75 -2.60
C SER A 240 16.67 7.89 -3.86
N ILE A 241 17.06 8.50 -4.97
CA ILE A 241 17.02 7.90 -6.30
C ILE A 241 18.40 7.89 -6.92
N ILE A 242 18.78 6.76 -7.52
CA ILE A 242 19.96 6.63 -8.34
C ILE A 242 19.55 6.54 -9.81
N LEU A 243 20.12 7.44 -10.61
CA LEU A 243 20.04 7.45 -12.06
C LEU A 243 21.36 6.91 -12.60
N ARG A 244 21.34 5.69 -13.15
CA ARG A 244 22.55 5.00 -13.62
C ARG A 244 22.89 5.35 -15.07
N ASP A 245 24.11 5.00 -15.46
CA ASP A 245 24.60 5.11 -16.83
C ASP A 245 24.45 6.52 -17.41
N VAL A 246 24.76 7.54 -16.59
CA VAL A 246 24.83 8.93 -17.05
C VAL A 246 26.09 9.15 -17.90
N ASP A 247 26.04 10.14 -18.80
CA ASP A 247 27.17 10.43 -19.69
C ASP A 247 28.45 10.72 -18.89
N ASN A 248 29.56 10.12 -19.31
CA ASN A 248 30.87 10.34 -18.70
C ASN A 248 31.36 11.79 -18.85
N ASN A 249 30.85 12.51 -19.85
CA ASN A 249 31.14 13.91 -20.13
C ASN A 249 30.12 14.88 -19.50
N LEU A 250 29.31 14.43 -18.54
CA LEU A 250 28.34 15.30 -17.84
C LEU A 250 29.02 16.55 -17.27
N ASN A 251 28.55 17.73 -17.69
CA ASN A 251 28.98 19.00 -17.11
C ASN A 251 28.29 19.23 -15.76
N LEU A 252 29.07 19.17 -14.67
CA LEU A 252 28.54 19.27 -13.30
C LEU A 252 28.03 20.66 -12.96
N GLU A 253 28.63 21.73 -13.49
CA GLU A 253 28.17 23.11 -13.28
C GLU A 253 26.84 23.36 -13.99
N GLU A 254 26.70 22.83 -15.20
CA GLU A 254 25.44 22.87 -15.95
C GLU A 254 24.35 22.09 -15.21
N PHE A 255 24.70 20.89 -14.73
CA PHE A 255 23.77 20.06 -13.98
C PHE A 255 23.32 20.73 -12.68
N ASP A 256 24.23 21.38 -11.95
CA ASP A 256 23.86 22.09 -10.72
C ASP A 256 22.91 23.26 -11.00
N LYS A 257 23.19 24.08 -12.03
CA LYS A 257 22.27 25.15 -12.47
C LYS A 257 20.88 24.61 -12.80
N ARG A 258 20.83 23.48 -13.50
CA ARG A 258 19.58 22.79 -13.84
C ARG A 258 18.83 22.32 -12.59
N VAL A 259 19.52 21.79 -11.59
CA VAL A 259 18.93 21.41 -10.29
C VAL A 259 18.39 22.64 -9.53
N GLN A 260 19.12 23.76 -9.50
CA GLN A 260 18.64 24.99 -8.85
C GLN A 260 17.39 25.57 -9.51
N GLN A 261 17.33 25.55 -10.85
CA GLN A 261 16.11 25.93 -11.58
C GLN A 261 14.96 24.97 -11.28
N TRP A 262 15.21 23.67 -11.28
CA TRP A 262 14.19 22.66 -10.97
C TRP A 262 13.62 22.83 -9.55
N LYS A 263 14.48 23.15 -8.57
CA LYS A 263 14.06 23.49 -7.20
C LYS A 263 13.19 24.75 -7.14
N THR A 264 13.56 25.79 -7.89
CA THR A 264 12.89 27.10 -7.85
C THR A 264 11.58 27.12 -8.63
N ASN A 265 11.60 26.59 -9.85
CA ASN A 265 10.49 26.63 -10.81
C ASN A 265 9.56 25.42 -10.65
N GLY A 266 10.08 24.29 -10.17
CA GLY A 266 9.34 23.04 -10.07
C GLY A 266 9.16 22.32 -11.40
N PHE A 267 8.10 21.53 -11.48
CA PHE A 267 7.70 20.74 -12.64
C PHE A 267 6.18 20.77 -12.82
N LEU A 268 5.72 20.56 -14.04
CA LEU A 268 4.29 20.46 -14.34
C LEU A 268 3.74 19.17 -13.74
N ASN A 269 2.66 19.28 -12.97
CA ASN A 269 2.19 18.20 -12.10
C ASN A 269 1.36 17.14 -12.82
N TYR A 270 1.85 16.60 -13.94
CA TYR A 270 1.20 15.54 -14.71
C TYR A 270 0.92 14.29 -13.87
N PHE A 271 -0.09 13.53 -14.29
CA PHE A 271 -0.20 12.12 -13.92
C PHE A 271 0.81 11.30 -14.72
N GLY A 272 1.67 10.56 -14.01
CA GLY A 272 2.68 9.69 -14.62
C GLY A 272 2.09 8.46 -15.32
N SER A 273 2.90 7.80 -16.15
CA SER A 273 2.54 6.58 -16.87
C SER A 273 2.00 5.47 -15.97
N GLN A 274 2.44 5.40 -14.70
CA GLN A 274 1.95 4.42 -13.74
C GLN A 274 0.44 4.55 -13.47
N ARG A 275 -0.15 5.76 -13.61
CA ARG A 275 -1.58 6.01 -13.40
C ARG A 275 -2.45 5.33 -14.45
N PHE A 276 -1.90 5.10 -15.64
CA PHE A 276 -2.59 4.50 -16.77
C PHE A 276 -2.35 2.98 -16.87
N GLY A 277 -1.64 2.38 -15.91
CA GLY A 277 -1.35 0.95 -15.90
C GLY A 277 -0.32 0.54 -16.96
N ALA A 278 -0.11 -0.78 -17.11
CA ALA A 278 0.88 -1.32 -18.06
C ALA A 278 0.45 -1.19 -19.53
N CYS A 279 -0.85 -1.12 -19.82
CA CYS A 279 -1.39 -0.95 -21.16
C CYS A 279 -1.70 0.53 -21.50
N GLY A 280 -1.22 1.45 -20.67
CA GLY A 280 -1.29 2.90 -20.88
C GLY A 280 -2.69 3.41 -21.23
N VAL A 281 -2.77 4.12 -22.35
CA VAL A 281 -3.95 4.77 -22.95
C VAL A 281 -5.23 3.92 -22.93
N GLN A 282 -5.11 2.59 -23.08
CA GLN A 282 -6.26 1.70 -23.08
C GLN A 282 -7.07 1.79 -21.77
N THR A 283 -6.42 2.05 -20.64
CA THR A 283 -7.09 2.18 -19.33
C THR A 283 -7.99 3.41 -19.27
N ALA A 284 -7.56 4.54 -19.85
CA ALA A 284 -8.36 5.76 -19.91
C ALA A 284 -9.56 5.59 -20.87
N GLU A 285 -9.35 4.91 -21.99
CA GLU A 285 -10.43 4.59 -22.93
C GLU A 285 -11.50 3.69 -22.30
N ILE A 286 -11.11 2.69 -21.51
CA ILE A 286 -12.06 1.88 -20.73
C ILE A 286 -12.84 2.77 -19.74
N GLY A 287 -12.18 3.75 -19.12
CA GLY A 287 -12.83 4.74 -18.27
C GLY A 287 -13.89 5.57 -19.01
N ARG A 288 -13.58 6.02 -20.23
CA ARG A 288 -14.52 6.73 -21.13
C ARG A 288 -15.74 5.87 -21.45
N LEU A 289 -15.52 4.60 -21.82
CA LEU A 289 -16.60 3.64 -22.09
C LEU A 289 -17.50 3.41 -20.87
N ILE A 290 -16.90 3.31 -19.67
CA ILE A 290 -17.64 3.18 -18.40
C ILE A 290 -18.51 4.42 -18.13
N LEU A 291 -17.97 5.63 -18.31
CA LEU A 291 -18.71 6.87 -18.13
C LEU A 291 -19.90 6.96 -19.10
N ASN A 292 -19.71 6.53 -20.34
CA ASN A 292 -20.77 6.46 -21.34
C ASN A 292 -21.69 5.23 -21.19
N GLN A 293 -21.52 4.44 -20.13
CA GLN A 293 -22.29 3.21 -19.88
C GLN A 293 -22.25 2.19 -21.03
N LYS A 294 -21.19 2.24 -21.86
CA LYS A 294 -20.89 1.27 -22.92
C LYS A 294 -20.23 0.02 -22.30
N TRP A 295 -20.97 -0.67 -21.43
CA TRP A 295 -20.47 -1.75 -20.57
C TRP A 295 -19.86 -2.92 -21.33
N GLU A 296 -20.51 -3.32 -22.43
CA GLU A 296 -20.06 -4.42 -23.27
C GLU A 296 -18.70 -4.10 -23.91
N GLU A 297 -18.57 -2.92 -24.51
CA GLU A 297 -17.31 -2.45 -25.11
C GLU A 297 -16.20 -2.37 -24.08
N ALA A 298 -16.49 -1.85 -22.87
CA ALA A 298 -15.53 -1.77 -21.77
C ALA A 298 -15.02 -3.17 -21.36
N VAL A 299 -15.93 -4.14 -21.16
CA VAL A 299 -15.55 -5.50 -20.77
C VAL A 299 -14.82 -6.22 -21.90
N LYS A 300 -15.27 -6.09 -23.16
CA LYS A 300 -14.57 -6.65 -24.31
C LYS A 300 -13.17 -6.05 -24.47
N ALA A 301 -13.00 -4.75 -24.23
CA ALA A 301 -11.69 -4.10 -24.26
C ALA A 301 -10.75 -4.65 -23.18
N LEU A 302 -11.26 -4.96 -21.98
CA LEU A 302 -10.51 -5.60 -20.89
C LEU A 302 -10.11 -7.04 -21.19
N LEU A 303 -10.92 -7.75 -21.98
CA LEU A 303 -10.70 -9.16 -22.31
C LEU A 303 -9.84 -9.35 -23.58
N LYS A 304 -9.34 -8.27 -24.20
CA LYS A 304 -8.45 -8.37 -25.36
C LYS A 304 -7.13 -9.05 -24.98
N PRO A 305 -6.65 -10.04 -25.77
CA PRO A 305 -5.34 -10.64 -25.56
C PRO A 305 -4.21 -9.59 -25.62
N ARG A 306 -3.19 -9.72 -24.76
CA ARG A 306 -2.06 -8.79 -24.71
C ARG A 306 -0.93 -9.23 -25.64
N SER A 307 -0.40 -8.32 -26.45
CA SER A 307 0.70 -8.56 -27.41
C SER A 307 2.03 -8.91 -26.74
N ASP A 308 2.29 -8.35 -25.56
CA ASP A 308 3.65 -8.28 -25.00
C ASP A 308 3.97 -9.43 -24.03
N SER A 309 3.02 -10.35 -23.85
CA SER A 309 3.18 -11.48 -22.93
C SER A 309 3.50 -12.71 -23.75
N SER A 310 4.75 -13.19 -23.65
CA SER A 310 5.14 -14.53 -24.11
C SER A 310 4.03 -15.53 -23.74
N SER A 311 3.41 -16.14 -24.76
CA SER A 311 2.22 -17.01 -24.72
C SER A 311 1.88 -17.58 -23.34
N THR A 312 1.13 -16.80 -22.55
CA THR A 312 0.57 -17.31 -21.29
C THR A 312 -0.72 -18.06 -21.60
N LYS A 313 -1.03 -19.10 -20.81
CA LYS A 313 -2.33 -19.79 -20.88
C LYS A 313 -3.52 -18.84 -20.72
N ILE A 314 -3.31 -17.71 -20.04
CA ILE A 314 -4.29 -16.62 -19.92
C ILE A 314 -4.54 -15.97 -21.27
N ASN A 315 -3.50 -15.65 -22.05
CA ASN A 315 -3.68 -15.12 -23.41
C ASN A 315 -4.39 -16.12 -24.34
N GLU A 316 -4.08 -17.41 -24.24
CA GLU A 316 -4.80 -18.46 -24.97
C GLU A 316 -6.28 -18.52 -24.57
N CYS A 317 -6.57 -18.44 -23.28
CA CYS A 317 -7.92 -18.34 -22.72
C CYS A 317 -8.69 -17.13 -23.27
N LEU A 318 -8.07 -15.94 -23.25
CA LEU A 318 -8.68 -14.72 -23.76
C LEU A 318 -8.91 -14.77 -25.28
N LYS A 319 -7.97 -15.36 -26.02
CA LYS A 319 -8.11 -15.57 -27.46
C LYS A 319 -9.28 -16.51 -27.75
N HIS A 320 -9.35 -17.65 -27.07
CA HIS A 320 -10.48 -18.58 -27.21
C HIS A 320 -11.82 -17.91 -26.90
N TYR A 321 -11.91 -17.11 -25.83
CA TYR A 321 -13.13 -16.36 -25.54
C TYR A 321 -13.48 -15.35 -26.64
N THR A 322 -12.48 -14.65 -27.18
CA THR A 322 -12.68 -13.68 -28.27
C THR A 322 -13.22 -14.35 -29.53
N ASP A 323 -12.75 -15.56 -29.83
CA ASP A 323 -13.15 -16.33 -31.01
C ASP A 323 -14.51 -17.03 -30.84
N SER A 324 -14.76 -17.63 -29.68
CA SER A 324 -15.97 -18.45 -29.45
C SER A 324 -17.13 -17.73 -28.75
N GLY A 325 -16.86 -16.63 -28.05
CA GLY A 325 -17.81 -15.96 -27.16
C GLY A 325 -18.20 -16.78 -25.91
N ASN A 326 -17.67 -17.99 -25.74
CA ASN A 326 -18.04 -18.91 -24.67
C ASN A 326 -17.02 -18.86 -23.51
N ALA A 327 -17.37 -18.11 -22.46
CA ALA A 327 -16.52 -17.95 -21.28
C ALA A 327 -16.30 -19.26 -20.52
N LYS A 328 -17.29 -20.17 -20.53
CA LYS A 328 -17.20 -21.45 -19.80
C LYS A 328 -16.15 -22.36 -20.43
N GLU A 329 -16.12 -22.45 -21.76
CA GLU A 329 -15.10 -23.21 -22.50
C GLU A 329 -13.72 -22.58 -22.33
N ALA A 330 -13.60 -21.26 -22.50
CA ALA A 330 -12.33 -20.56 -22.35
C ALA A 330 -11.69 -20.82 -20.98
N LEU A 331 -12.48 -20.80 -19.89
CA LEU A 331 -12.00 -21.07 -18.53
C LEU A 331 -11.53 -22.51 -18.29
N GLN A 332 -11.92 -23.48 -19.11
CA GLN A 332 -11.46 -24.87 -19.00
C GLN A 332 -9.98 -25.03 -19.40
N LEU A 333 -9.43 -24.08 -20.17
CA LEU A 333 -8.01 -24.06 -20.55
C LEU A 333 -7.08 -23.77 -19.35
N LEU A 334 -7.64 -23.22 -18.26
CA LEU A 334 -6.88 -22.79 -17.09
C LEU A 334 -6.96 -23.80 -15.94
N ARG A 335 -5.82 -24.03 -15.28
CA ARG A 335 -5.70 -24.81 -14.05
C ARG A 335 -5.53 -23.91 -12.83
N TYR A 336 -5.57 -24.49 -11.63
CA TYR A 336 -5.22 -23.74 -10.41
C TYR A 336 -3.72 -23.45 -10.39
N PRO A 337 -3.26 -22.24 -9.98
CA PRO A 337 -4.04 -21.11 -9.48
C PRO A 337 -4.49 -20.10 -10.55
N ASP A 338 -4.14 -20.28 -11.84
CA ASP A 338 -4.43 -19.34 -12.93
C ASP A 338 -5.92 -18.97 -13.09
N ARG A 339 -6.82 -19.85 -12.63
CA ARG A 339 -8.28 -19.57 -12.57
C ARG A 339 -8.68 -18.45 -11.60
N PHE A 340 -7.74 -17.89 -10.83
CA PHE A 340 -7.99 -16.84 -9.85
C PHE A 340 -6.97 -15.69 -9.89
N SER A 341 -6.08 -15.68 -10.88
CA SER A 341 -4.89 -14.83 -10.86
C SER A 341 -5.09 -13.42 -11.43
N SER A 342 -6.19 -13.15 -12.14
CA SER A 342 -6.35 -11.87 -12.85
C SER A 342 -7.78 -11.31 -12.90
N ILE A 343 -7.87 -10.03 -13.30
CA ILE A 343 -9.13 -9.29 -13.48
C ILE A 343 -9.90 -9.89 -14.67
N GLU A 344 -9.22 -10.20 -15.76
CA GLU A 344 -9.79 -10.82 -16.96
C GLU A 344 -10.48 -12.14 -16.63
N ILE A 345 -9.81 -12.99 -15.84
CA ILE A 345 -10.40 -14.26 -15.41
C ILE A 345 -11.60 -14.04 -14.48
N SER A 346 -11.54 -13.02 -13.62
CA SER A 346 -12.67 -12.66 -12.76
C SER A 346 -13.89 -12.23 -13.57
N LEU A 347 -13.69 -11.48 -14.66
CA LEU A 347 -14.74 -11.10 -15.61
C LEU A 347 -15.30 -12.33 -16.34
N LEU A 348 -14.44 -13.21 -16.88
CA LEU A 348 -14.88 -14.43 -17.57
C LEU A 348 -15.69 -15.36 -16.67
N ARG A 349 -15.31 -15.52 -15.40
CA ARG A 349 -16.09 -16.33 -14.43
C ARG A 349 -17.48 -15.75 -14.17
N PHE A 350 -17.62 -14.44 -14.18
CA PHE A 350 -18.94 -13.83 -14.07
C PHE A 350 -19.75 -14.13 -15.33
N LEU A 351 -19.16 -13.89 -16.51
CA LEU A 351 -19.80 -14.10 -17.81
C LEU A 351 -20.13 -15.56 -18.11
N SER A 352 -19.43 -16.53 -17.52
CA SER A 352 -19.76 -17.95 -17.66
C SER A 352 -21.08 -18.33 -17.00
N ASN A 353 -21.48 -17.60 -15.96
CA ASN A 353 -22.77 -17.78 -15.27
C ASN A 353 -23.85 -16.86 -15.84
N TYR A 354 -23.46 -15.66 -16.28
CA TYR A 354 -24.36 -14.64 -16.82
C TYR A 354 -23.87 -14.16 -18.18
N PRO A 355 -24.14 -14.92 -19.26
CA PRO A 355 -23.86 -14.47 -20.62
C PRO A 355 -24.49 -13.09 -20.87
N ASN A 356 -23.74 -12.16 -21.46
CA ASN A 356 -24.13 -10.76 -21.70
C ASN A 356 -24.31 -9.88 -20.44
N GLY A 357 -23.99 -10.39 -19.25
CA GLY A 357 -24.06 -9.66 -17.97
C GLY A 357 -22.92 -8.66 -17.75
N TYR A 358 -22.52 -7.88 -18.76
CA TYR A 358 -21.28 -7.07 -18.76
C TYR A 358 -21.22 -6.03 -17.62
N LYS A 359 -22.32 -5.31 -17.38
CA LYS A 359 -22.42 -4.36 -16.25
C LYS A 359 -22.20 -5.08 -14.92
N GLY A 360 -22.85 -6.22 -14.73
CA GLY A 360 -22.69 -7.05 -13.53
C GLY A 360 -21.26 -7.55 -13.37
N ALA A 361 -20.63 -8.00 -14.45
CA ALA A 361 -19.24 -8.47 -14.45
C ALA A 361 -18.27 -7.38 -13.97
N LEU A 362 -18.41 -6.15 -14.48
CA LEU A 362 -17.56 -5.03 -14.08
C LEU A 362 -17.83 -4.61 -12.62
N LEU A 363 -19.09 -4.59 -12.19
CA LEU A 363 -19.46 -4.23 -10.81
C LEU A 363 -19.11 -5.31 -9.77
N ALA A 364 -18.92 -6.57 -10.20
CA ALA A 364 -18.41 -7.63 -9.35
C ALA A 364 -16.92 -7.46 -9.01
N LEU A 365 -16.18 -6.63 -9.77
CA LEU A 365 -14.80 -6.29 -9.43
C LEU A 365 -14.74 -5.43 -8.16
N PRO A 366 -13.66 -5.57 -7.37
CA PRO A 366 -13.40 -4.70 -6.23
C PRO A 366 -13.51 -3.21 -6.61
N ARG A 367 -14.11 -2.40 -5.73
CA ARG A 367 -14.43 -0.99 -6.01
C ARG A 367 -13.20 -0.18 -6.44
N ASN A 368 -12.05 -0.39 -5.79
CA ASN A 368 -10.79 0.28 -6.13
C ASN A 368 -10.32 -0.03 -7.56
N VAL A 369 -10.41 -1.29 -7.99
CA VAL A 369 -10.02 -1.73 -9.34
C VAL A 369 -10.88 -1.06 -10.41
N ARG A 370 -12.20 -1.08 -10.26
CA ARG A 370 -13.09 -0.46 -11.25
C ARG A 370 -13.01 1.07 -11.25
N THR A 371 -12.75 1.68 -10.09
CA THR A 371 -12.53 3.13 -9.95
C THR A 371 -11.29 3.60 -10.71
N MET A 372 -10.24 2.76 -10.77
CA MET A 372 -8.99 3.07 -11.47
C MET A 372 -9.21 3.48 -12.94
N TYR A 373 -10.15 2.85 -13.66
CA TYR A 373 -10.40 3.15 -15.07
C TYR A 373 -10.98 4.55 -15.26
N VAL A 374 -11.99 4.92 -14.47
CA VAL A 374 -12.60 6.26 -14.52
C VAL A 374 -11.59 7.33 -14.10
N HIS A 375 -10.80 7.03 -13.08
CA HIS A 375 -9.68 7.87 -12.64
C HIS A 375 -8.62 8.05 -13.73
N ALA A 376 -8.31 7.01 -14.51
CA ALA A 376 -7.38 7.12 -15.62
C ALA A 376 -7.92 8.04 -16.73
N TYR A 377 -9.23 8.00 -17.01
CA TYR A 377 -9.86 8.97 -17.92
C TYR A 377 -9.72 10.41 -17.40
N GLN A 378 -10.08 10.65 -16.14
CA GLN A 378 -9.94 11.98 -15.52
C GLN A 378 -8.49 12.49 -15.59
N SER A 379 -7.51 11.61 -15.33
CA SER A 379 -6.09 11.91 -15.43
C SER A 379 -5.64 12.22 -16.86
N ALA A 380 -6.20 11.56 -17.87
CA ALA A 380 -5.88 11.82 -19.29
C ALA A 380 -6.37 13.19 -19.73
N VAL A 381 -7.61 13.56 -19.36
CA VAL A 381 -8.17 14.88 -19.62
C VAL A 381 -7.35 15.96 -18.92
N PHE A 382 -7.00 15.73 -17.64
CA PHE A 382 -6.13 16.65 -16.89
C PHE A 382 -4.78 16.87 -17.59
N ASN A 383 -4.08 15.79 -18.00
CA ASN A 383 -2.79 15.92 -18.68
C ASN A 383 -2.93 16.70 -20.00
N HIS A 384 -4.01 16.46 -20.76
CA HIS A 384 -4.27 17.17 -22.01
C HIS A 384 -4.49 18.68 -21.78
N ILE A 385 -5.36 19.03 -20.81
CA ILE A 385 -5.62 20.42 -20.45
C ILE A 385 -4.36 21.09 -19.92
N LEU A 386 -3.59 20.41 -19.07
CA LEU A 386 -2.34 20.94 -18.52
C LEU A 386 -1.35 21.30 -19.64
N SER A 387 -1.12 20.38 -20.58
CA SER A 387 -0.24 20.61 -21.74
C SER A 387 -0.74 21.77 -22.58
N ARG A 388 -2.03 21.79 -22.93
CA ARG A 388 -2.64 22.86 -23.73
C ARG A 388 -2.51 24.22 -23.03
N ARG A 389 -2.78 24.27 -21.72
CA ARG A 389 -2.67 25.49 -20.91
C ARG A 389 -1.24 26.01 -20.89
N LYS A 390 -0.25 25.16 -20.59
CA LYS A 390 1.15 25.56 -20.57
C LYS A 390 1.59 26.10 -21.94
N LYS A 391 1.14 25.47 -23.03
CA LYS A 391 1.46 25.89 -24.39
C LYS A 391 0.83 27.23 -24.75
N SER A 392 -0.43 27.46 -24.38
CA SER A 392 -1.15 28.70 -24.71
C SER A 392 -0.75 29.89 -23.84
N PHE A 393 -0.54 29.68 -22.55
CA PHE A 393 -0.44 30.76 -21.55
C PHE A 393 0.84 30.74 -20.71
N GLY A 394 1.74 29.78 -20.94
CA GLY A 394 2.97 29.67 -20.18
C GLY A 394 2.70 29.40 -18.69
N LEU A 395 3.31 30.21 -17.83
CA LEU A 395 3.20 30.15 -16.37
C LEU A 395 2.39 31.32 -15.80
N ALA A 396 1.57 31.97 -16.62
CA ALA A 396 0.70 33.05 -16.16
C ALA A 396 -0.44 32.50 -15.28
N CYS A 397 -0.76 33.23 -14.21
CA CYS A 397 -2.03 33.11 -13.52
C CYS A 397 -3.06 33.98 -14.27
N LEU A 398 -4.18 33.39 -14.65
CA LEU A 398 -5.24 34.01 -15.44
C LEU A 398 -6.43 34.34 -14.55
N PRO A 399 -7.19 35.41 -14.84
CA PRO A 399 -8.51 35.60 -14.25
C PRO A 399 -9.38 34.34 -14.44
N GLY A 400 -10.11 33.95 -13.40
CA GLY A 400 -10.95 32.73 -13.41
C GLY A 400 -10.21 31.43 -13.12
N ASP A 401 -8.89 31.45 -12.89
CA ASP A 401 -8.16 30.27 -12.40
C ASP A 401 -8.58 29.89 -10.99
N LEU A 402 -8.43 28.60 -10.65
CA LEU A 402 -8.93 28.04 -9.40
C LEU A 402 -7.79 27.72 -8.42
N ASP A 403 -8.07 27.80 -7.12
CA ASP A 403 -7.21 27.30 -6.05
C ASP A 403 -7.45 25.81 -5.74
N VAL A 404 -6.75 25.28 -4.73
CA VAL A 404 -6.86 23.87 -4.30
C VAL A 404 -8.24 23.51 -3.70
N LEU A 405 -9.02 24.52 -3.31
CA LEU A 405 -10.38 24.37 -2.78
C LEU A 405 -11.45 24.57 -3.88
N GLY A 406 -11.04 24.94 -5.10
CA GLY A 406 -11.95 25.22 -6.21
C GLY A 406 -12.55 26.63 -6.19
N ASN A 407 -11.97 27.55 -5.42
CA ASN A 407 -12.35 28.96 -5.46
C ASN A 407 -11.57 29.69 -6.56
N ILE A 408 -12.19 30.71 -7.14
CA ILE A 408 -11.52 31.57 -8.11
C ILE A 408 -10.44 32.39 -7.40
N LEU A 409 -9.23 32.40 -7.97
CA LEU A 409 -8.12 33.20 -7.48
C LEU A 409 -8.43 34.69 -7.66
N THR A 410 -8.25 35.44 -6.58
CA THR A 410 -8.28 36.91 -6.58
C THR A 410 -6.91 37.46 -6.97
N ASP A 411 -6.84 38.74 -7.35
CA ASP A 411 -5.60 39.42 -7.73
C ASP A 411 -4.48 39.27 -6.66
N GLU A 412 -4.83 39.29 -5.37
CA GLU A 412 -3.87 39.11 -4.27
C GLU A 412 -3.30 37.68 -4.20
N THR A 413 -4.11 36.70 -4.57
CA THR A 413 -3.77 35.26 -4.53
C THR A 413 -3.28 34.70 -5.87
N CYS A 414 -3.29 35.51 -6.93
CA CYS A 414 -3.02 35.09 -8.31
C CYS A 414 -1.52 34.83 -8.53
N LYS A 415 -1.08 33.65 -8.09
CA LYS A 415 0.27 33.12 -8.27
C LYS A 415 0.18 31.76 -8.93
N ILE A 416 1.13 31.45 -9.82
CA ILE A 416 1.10 30.18 -10.55
C ILE A 416 1.18 28.96 -9.64
N GLU A 417 1.79 29.10 -8.46
CA GLU A 417 1.85 28.07 -7.42
C GLU A 417 0.49 27.73 -6.82
N ASN A 418 -0.47 28.67 -6.86
CA ASN A 418 -1.81 28.47 -6.33
C ASN A 418 -2.77 27.92 -7.40
N VAL A 419 -2.43 28.06 -8.69
CA VAL A 419 -3.27 27.61 -9.79
C VAL A 419 -3.45 26.10 -9.76
N CYS A 420 -4.70 25.67 -9.72
CA CYS A 420 -5.12 24.29 -9.78
C CYS A 420 -6.03 24.05 -10.98
N LEU A 421 -6.00 22.83 -11.50
CA LEU A 421 -6.93 22.36 -12.52
C LEU A 421 -7.82 21.26 -11.93
N PRO A 422 -9.13 21.28 -12.20
CA PRO A 422 -10.04 20.25 -11.71
C PRO A 422 -9.84 18.93 -12.46
N LEU A 423 -10.02 17.81 -11.77
CA LEU A 423 -10.38 16.57 -12.45
C LEU A 423 -11.84 16.67 -12.92
N PRO A 424 -12.20 16.21 -14.13
CA PRO A 424 -13.60 16.19 -14.55
C PRO A 424 -14.46 15.40 -13.57
N SER A 425 -15.46 16.03 -12.97
CA SER A 425 -16.44 15.39 -12.07
C SER A 425 -17.74 16.18 -12.10
N PHE A 426 -18.81 15.63 -11.54
CA PHE A 426 -20.12 16.31 -11.48
C PHE A 426 -20.08 17.60 -10.64
N GLU A 427 -19.38 17.58 -9.50
CA GLU A 427 -19.42 18.70 -8.53
C GLU A 427 -18.25 19.69 -8.68
N ASN A 428 -17.19 19.34 -9.41
CA ASN A 428 -16.05 20.23 -9.57
C ASN A 428 -16.41 21.43 -10.45
N LYS A 429 -16.10 22.62 -9.96
CA LYS A 429 -16.14 23.85 -10.75
C LYS A 429 -15.06 23.81 -11.82
N LEU A 430 -15.38 24.32 -13.00
CA LEU A 430 -14.41 24.57 -14.06
C LEU A 430 -13.87 26.00 -13.94
N PRO A 431 -12.63 26.26 -14.40
CA PRO A 431 -12.11 27.63 -14.45
C PRO A 431 -13.02 28.54 -15.28
N GLU A 432 -13.22 29.78 -14.81
CA GLU A 432 -14.06 30.78 -15.50
C GLU A 432 -13.28 31.54 -16.58
N ASN A 433 -12.58 30.79 -17.44
CA ASN A 433 -11.80 31.31 -18.56
C ASN A 433 -11.76 30.28 -19.71
N GLU A 434 -10.94 30.53 -20.74
CA GLU A 434 -10.84 29.67 -21.92
C GLU A 434 -10.53 28.20 -21.58
N VAL A 435 -9.84 27.94 -20.46
CA VAL A 435 -9.52 26.58 -20.02
C VAL A 435 -10.78 25.80 -19.66
N GLY A 436 -11.78 26.45 -19.04
CA GLY A 436 -13.08 25.85 -18.74
C GLY A 436 -13.83 25.42 -20.00
N GLU A 437 -13.74 26.22 -21.07
CA GLU A 437 -14.35 25.87 -22.36
C GLU A 437 -13.66 24.66 -23.03
N TRP A 438 -12.34 24.50 -22.84
CA TRP A 438 -11.64 23.31 -23.33
C TRP A 438 -12.11 22.03 -22.64
N TYR A 439 -12.42 22.06 -21.34
CA TYR A 439 -13.02 20.92 -20.64
C TYR A 439 -14.37 20.54 -21.26
N LYS A 440 -15.24 21.52 -21.52
CA LYS A 440 -16.55 21.30 -22.16
C LYS A 440 -16.40 20.73 -23.57
N GLN A 441 -15.42 21.23 -24.33
CA GLN A 441 -15.13 20.73 -25.68
C GLN A 441 -14.67 19.27 -25.65
N ILE A 442 -13.74 18.90 -24.76
CA ILE A 442 -13.27 17.51 -24.63
C ILE A 442 -14.43 16.59 -24.21
N ALA A 443 -15.24 17.01 -23.23
CA ALA A 443 -16.41 16.25 -22.80
C ALA A 443 -17.38 16.01 -23.97
N LYS A 444 -17.63 17.04 -24.80
CA LYS A 444 -18.45 16.93 -26.01
C LYS A 444 -17.84 15.96 -27.04
N ASP A 445 -16.54 16.06 -27.30
CA ASP A 445 -15.83 15.21 -28.27
C ASP A 445 -15.81 13.74 -27.82
N ASP A 446 -15.74 13.49 -26.52
CA ASP A 446 -15.75 12.15 -25.92
C ASP A 446 -17.18 11.60 -25.68
N GLU A 447 -18.21 12.36 -26.05
CA GLU A 447 -19.65 12.08 -25.83
C GLU A 447 -20.03 11.96 -24.34
N ILE A 448 -19.32 12.65 -23.45
CA ILE A 448 -19.53 12.60 -22.00
C ILE A 448 -20.42 13.76 -21.54
N ASP A 449 -21.54 13.40 -20.94
CA ASP A 449 -22.34 14.29 -20.08
C ASP A 449 -21.75 14.29 -18.66
N TYR A 450 -21.61 15.46 -18.03
CA TYR A 450 -21.11 15.57 -16.66
C TYR A 450 -22.03 14.87 -15.64
N GLU A 451 -23.34 14.76 -15.92
CA GLU A 451 -24.26 13.93 -15.12
C GLU A 451 -23.91 12.43 -15.16
N SER A 452 -23.15 11.97 -16.15
CA SER A 452 -22.66 10.58 -16.19
C SER A 452 -21.73 10.25 -15.03
N PHE A 453 -20.98 11.22 -14.50
CA PHE A 453 -20.18 11.02 -13.28
C PHE A 453 -21.08 10.72 -12.08
N LYS A 454 -22.17 11.48 -11.92
CA LYS A 454 -23.15 11.29 -10.85
C LYS A 454 -23.85 9.93 -10.94
N LYS A 455 -24.25 9.51 -12.14
CA LYS A 455 -24.89 8.21 -12.37
C LYS A 455 -24.07 7.01 -11.89
N ILE A 456 -22.74 7.13 -11.89
CA ILE A 456 -21.84 6.04 -11.49
C ILE A 456 -21.25 6.23 -10.07
N GLU A 457 -21.41 7.37 -9.41
CA GLU A 457 -20.73 7.71 -8.15
C GLU A 457 -20.98 6.70 -7.00
N SER A 458 -22.18 6.12 -6.94
CA SER A 458 -22.53 5.08 -5.96
C SER A 458 -21.68 3.83 -6.10
N HIS A 459 -21.19 3.56 -7.31
CA HIS A 459 -20.39 2.39 -7.64
C HIS A 459 -18.89 2.71 -7.76
N PHE A 460 -18.49 3.96 -8.01
CA PHE A 460 -17.11 4.31 -8.28
C PHE A 460 -16.62 5.35 -7.26
N GLY A 461 -15.35 5.27 -6.86
CA GLY A 461 -14.74 6.21 -5.92
C GLY A 461 -14.46 7.55 -6.58
N LEU A 462 -15.49 8.33 -6.88
CA LEU A 462 -15.38 9.68 -7.43
C LEU A 462 -15.39 10.69 -6.28
N GLY A 463 -14.57 11.72 -6.39
CA GLY A 463 -14.47 12.79 -5.41
C GLY A 463 -14.02 14.08 -6.05
N ASN A 464 -14.10 15.15 -5.27
CA ASN A 464 -13.78 16.50 -5.73
C ASN A 464 -12.30 16.75 -5.56
N VAL A 465 -11.60 16.81 -6.68
CA VAL A 465 -10.14 16.95 -6.71
C VAL A 465 -9.78 18.11 -7.60
N TYR A 466 -9.16 19.12 -6.99
CA TYR A 466 -8.41 20.16 -7.67
C TYR A 466 -6.93 19.85 -7.48
N ARG A 467 -6.20 19.82 -8.60
CA ARG A 467 -4.81 19.39 -8.62
C ARG A 467 -3.92 20.58 -9.00
N PRO A 468 -2.86 20.89 -8.23
CA PRO A 468 -1.94 21.98 -8.55
C PRO A 468 -1.36 21.83 -9.95
N PHE A 469 -1.25 22.94 -10.67
CA PHE A 469 -0.69 23.00 -12.02
C PHE A 469 0.83 22.71 -12.01
N ILE A 470 1.54 23.24 -11.02
CA ILE A 470 2.97 23.03 -10.78
C ILE A 470 3.16 22.40 -9.40
N SER A 471 4.21 21.59 -9.27
CA SER A 471 4.72 21.14 -7.98
C SER A 471 6.22 21.42 -7.90
N LYS A 472 6.73 21.74 -6.70
CA LYS A 472 8.15 22.02 -6.47
C LYS A 472 8.78 20.94 -5.59
N PRO A 473 9.95 20.40 -5.94
CA PRO A 473 10.69 19.54 -5.04
C PRO A 473 11.32 20.36 -3.91
N GLN A 474 11.32 19.79 -2.71
CA GLN A 474 11.94 20.35 -1.52
C GLN A 474 13.16 19.52 -1.12
N ASP A 475 14.01 20.04 -0.23
CA ASP A 475 15.17 19.32 0.33
C ASP A 475 16.10 18.68 -0.72
N VAL A 476 16.24 19.38 -1.87
CA VAL A 476 16.97 18.86 -3.02
C VAL A 476 18.47 18.85 -2.77
N SER A 477 19.11 17.70 -2.95
CA SER A 477 20.57 17.55 -3.03
C SER A 477 20.96 16.44 -4.00
N TRP A 478 22.19 16.48 -4.50
CA TRP A 478 22.67 15.52 -5.48
C TRP A 478 24.15 15.18 -5.30
N GLN A 479 24.54 13.99 -5.78
CA GLN A 479 25.93 13.52 -5.76
C GLN A 479 26.23 12.69 -7.02
N LEU A 480 27.41 12.88 -7.61
CA LEU A 480 27.94 12.01 -8.65
C LEU A 480 28.60 10.77 -8.01
N LEU A 481 28.27 9.59 -8.51
CA LEU A 481 28.85 8.31 -8.12
C LEU A 481 29.55 7.69 -9.33
N GLU A 482 30.67 7.01 -9.08
CA GLU A 482 31.37 6.18 -10.06
C GLU A 482 31.26 4.72 -9.63
N TYR A 483 31.08 3.82 -10.60
CA TYR A 483 30.90 2.40 -10.34
C TYR A 483 31.41 1.53 -11.49
N SER A 484 31.72 0.27 -11.18
CA SER A 484 32.40 -0.63 -12.11
C SER A 484 31.46 -1.64 -12.76
N PHE A 485 30.39 -2.04 -12.07
CA PHE A 485 29.43 -3.01 -12.58
C PHE A 485 28.01 -2.45 -12.63
N ARG A 486 27.31 -2.65 -13.75
CA ARG A 486 25.94 -2.13 -13.91
C ARG A 486 24.97 -2.60 -12.83
N ASP A 487 25.18 -3.79 -12.28
CA ASP A 487 24.35 -4.38 -11.23
C ASP A 487 24.95 -4.21 -9.82
N GLU A 488 25.99 -3.38 -9.68
CA GLU A 488 26.58 -3.02 -8.38
C GLU A 488 25.56 -2.26 -7.52
N GLN A 489 25.41 -2.64 -6.25
CA GLN A 489 24.52 -1.95 -5.33
C GLN A 489 25.12 -0.60 -4.88
N LEU A 490 24.55 0.51 -5.34
CA LEU A 490 25.09 1.86 -5.09
C LEU A 490 24.43 2.60 -3.93
N GLN A 491 23.32 2.08 -3.41
CA GLN A 491 22.76 2.53 -2.15
C GLN A 491 22.12 1.39 -1.39
N THR A 492 22.11 1.54 -0.07
CA THR A 492 21.31 0.77 0.87
C THR A 492 20.32 1.73 1.54
N CYS A 493 19.25 1.16 2.11
CA CYS A 493 18.40 1.90 3.03
C CYS A 493 18.87 1.58 4.44
N GLU A 494 19.23 2.59 5.23
CA GLU A 494 19.72 2.42 6.61
C GLU A 494 18.70 1.72 7.52
N PHE A 495 17.42 1.76 7.13
CA PHE A 495 16.32 1.12 7.83
C PHE A 495 16.13 -0.37 7.47
N ILE A 496 16.99 -0.95 6.62
CA ILE A 496 17.04 -2.40 6.43
C ILE A 496 18.03 -2.97 7.46
N PRO A 497 17.60 -3.87 8.37
CA PRO A 497 18.49 -4.46 9.35
C PRO A 497 19.71 -5.14 8.72
N LYS A 498 20.91 -4.81 9.23
CA LYS A 498 22.20 -5.24 8.66
C LYS A 498 22.39 -6.75 8.60
N ASN A 499 21.74 -7.52 9.47
CA ASN A 499 21.87 -8.98 9.55
C ASN A 499 21.29 -9.73 8.32
N GLU A 500 20.56 -9.04 7.43
CA GLU A 500 20.03 -9.62 6.19
C GLU A 500 20.63 -9.00 4.91
N LEU A 501 21.58 -8.07 5.05
CA LEU A 501 22.39 -7.64 3.92
C LEU A 501 23.31 -8.79 3.56
N LYS A 502 23.16 -9.34 2.36
CA LYS A 502 24.18 -10.21 1.80
C LYS A 502 25.45 -9.36 1.69
N GLU A 503 26.46 -9.66 2.49
CA GLU A 503 27.83 -9.31 2.16
C GLU A 503 28.19 -10.07 0.88
N GLU A 504 27.86 -9.50 -0.27
CA GLU A 504 28.41 -9.97 -1.53
C GLU A 504 29.89 -9.57 -1.54
N GLN A 505 30.72 -10.52 -1.10
CA GLN A 505 32.15 -10.54 -1.34
C GLN A 505 32.39 -10.52 -2.85
N ASN A 506 32.56 -9.34 -3.43
CA ASN A 506 33.17 -9.17 -4.74
C ASN A 506 34.60 -8.63 -4.57
N GLU A 507 35.42 -9.39 -3.84
CA GLU A 507 36.85 -9.33 -4.06
C GLU A 507 37.19 -10.29 -5.20
N GLN A 508 37.57 -9.71 -6.35
CA GLN A 508 38.28 -10.27 -7.52
C GLN A 508 37.48 -10.16 -8.82
N ILE A 509 37.80 -9.13 -9.61
CA ILE A 509 38.40 -9.23 -10.96
C ILE A 509 38.93 -7.82 -11.30
N LYS A 510 40.24 -7.58 -11.10
CA LYS A 510 40.93 -6.43 -11.69
C LYS A 510 41.17 -6.73 -13.17
N LYS A 511 40.26 -6.33 -14.05
CA LYS A 511 40.51 -6.19 -15.49
C LYS A 511 39.81 -4.93 -15.99
N GLU A 512 40.61 -4.02 -16.53
CA GLU A 512 40.23 -2.78 -17.27
C GLU A 512 38.76 -2.38 -17.06
N GLU A 513 38.46 -1.86 -15.87
CA GLU A 513 37.08 -1.59 -15.47
C GLU A 513 36.56 -0.39 -16.26
N LYS A 514 35.51 -0.64 -17.04
CA LYS A 514 34.74 0.44 -17.66
C LYS A 514 34.07 1.22 -16.53
N VAL A 515 34.56 2.42 -16.26
CA VAL A 515 33.96 3.31 -15.26
C VAL A 515 32.64 3.85 -15.80
N PHE A 516 31.55 3.52 -15.11
CA PHE A 516 30.23 4.10 -15.32
C PHE A 516 29.98 5.19 -14.28
N LYS A 517 29.12 6.15 -14.62
CA LYS A 517 28.70 7.21 -13.70
C LYS A 517 27.21 7.07 -13.37
N ALA A 518 26.84 7.45 -12.16
CA ALA A 518 25.47 7.58 -11.71
C ALA A 518 25.24 8.90 -10.96
N LEU A 519 24.01 9.40 -11.00
CA LEU A 519 23.57 10.53 -10.18
C LEU A 519 22.68 10.03 -9.04
N LYS A 520 23.08 10.30 -7.80
CA LYS A 520 22.23 10.14 -6.62
C LYS A 520 21.50 11.45 -6.36
N LEU A 521 20.18 11.41 -6.33
CA LEU A 521 19.29 12.54 -6.08
C LEU A 521 18.47 12.29 -4.82
N LEU A 522 18.47 13.28 -3.92
CA LEU A 522 17.65 13.31 -2.72
C LEU A 522 16.69 14.48 -2.81
N PHE A 523 15.39 14.25 -2.56
CA PHE A 523 14.39 15.32 -2.57
C PHE A 523 13.06 14.86 -1.95
N THR A 524 12.26 15.82 -1.52
CA THR A 524 10.91 15.63 -1.01
C THR A 524 9.88 16.09 -2.04
N LEU A 525 8.80 15.34 -2.22
CA LEU A 525 7.62 15.77 -2.99
C LEU A 525 6.33 15.69 -2.16
N PRO A 526 5.38 16.62 -2.36
CA PRO A 526 4.08 16.54 -1.70
C PRO A 526 3.25 15.37 -2.24
N SER A 527 2.23 14.97 -1.48
CA SER A 527 1.31 13.90 -1.87
C SER A 527 0.59 14.19 -3.19
N GLY A 528 0.27 13.10 -3.90
CA GLY A 528 -0.36 13.19 -5.21
C GLY A 528 0.60 13.51 -6.36
N THR A 529 1.91 13.66 -6.13
CA THR A 529 2.89 13.90 -7.19
C THR A 529 3.60 12.61 -7.64
N TYR A 530 4.30 12.68 -8.78
CA TYR A 530 5.02 11.54 -9.37
C TYR A 530 6.51 11.87 -9.51
N ALA A 531 7.38 11.09 -8.83
CA ALA A 531 8.83 11.27 -8.94
C ALA A 531 9.33 11.14 -10.39
N THR A 532 8.76 10.26 -11.20
CA THR A 532 9.11 10.13 -12.62
C THR A 532 8.79 11.39 -13.44
N ILE A 533 7.76 12.15 -13.07
CA ILE A 533 7.43 13.42 -13.73
C ILE A 533 8.37 14.53 -13.27
N ALA A 534 8.70 14.54 -11.98
CA ALA A 534 9.68 15.46 -11.44
C ALA A 534 11.07 15.25 -12.09
N LEU A 535 11.50 13.99 -12.21
CA LEU A 535 12.73 13.61 -12.91
C LEU A 535 12.66 13.87 -14.42
N ARG A 536 11.51 13.69 -15.07
CA ARG A 536 11.32 14.05 -16.49
C ARG A 536 11.68 15.52 -16.72
N GLU A 537 11.20 16.43 -15.87
CA GLU A 537 11.57 17.85 -15.95
C GLU A 537 13.08 18.04 -15.83
N LEU A 538 13.70 17.39 -14.84
CA LEU A 538 15.13 17.50 -14.54
C LEU A 538 16.03 16.80 -15.57
N MET A 539 15.56 15.80 -16.32
CA MET A 539 16.39 15.02 -17.26
C MET A 539 16.02 15.27 -18.73
N ARG A 540 14.89 15.94 -19.01
CA ARG A 540 14.34 16.15 -20.37
C ARG A 540 14.10 14.84 -21.12
N MET A 541 13.93 13.73 -20.41
CA MET A 541 13.68 12.41 -21.01
C MET A 541 12.39 11.78 -20.50
N ASP A 542 11.85 10.82 -21.25
CA ASP A 542 10.72 10.02 -20.82
C ASP A 542 11.16 8.90 -19.85
N PHE A 543 10.40 8.75 -18.77
CA PHE A 543 10.59 7.71 -17.75
C PHE A 543 9.45 6.66 -17.80
N SER A 544 8.74 6.57 -18.92
CA SER A 544 7.82 5.46 -19.20
C SER A 544 8.55 4.11 -19.17
N LYS A 545 7.81 3.03 -18.91
CA LYS A 545 8.39 1.68 -18.84
C LYS A 545 8.99 1.28 -20.18
N GLU A 546 8.32 1.67 -21.27
CA GLU A 546 8.71 1.43 -22.64
C GLU A 546 10.04 2.14 -22.94
N SER A 547 10.13 3.44 -22.64
CA SER A 547 11.36 4.22 -22.83
C SER A 547 12.53 3.65 -22.01
N GLN A 548 12.30 3.32 -20.74
CA GLN A 548 13.34 2.75 -19.88
C GLN A 548 13.80 1.36 -20.36
N LYS A 549 12.89 0.53 -20.88
CA LYS A 549 13.24 -0.77 -21.48
C LYS A 549 14.10 -0.60 -22.73
N GLU A 550 13.77 0.37 -23.59
CA GLU A 550 14.57 0.68 -24.79
C GLU A 550 15.96 1.22 -24.43
N MET A 551 16.04 2.07 -23.40
CA MET A 551 17.31 2.56 -22.86
C MET A 551 18.18 1.43 -22.30
N GLU A 552 17.60 0.54 -21.49
CA GLU A 552 18.31 -0.65 -20.97
C GLU A 552 18.84 -1.53 -22.11
N LEU A 553 18.04 -1.78 -23.15
CA LEU A 553 18.44 -2.56 -24.32
C LEU A 553 19.58 -1.91 -25.08
N ALA A 554 19.47 -0.61 -25.40
CA ALA A 554 20.50 0.16 -26.09
C ALA A 554 21.83 0.15 -25.33
N CYS A 555 21.77 0.28 -24.01
CA CYS A 555 22.93 0.20 -23.13
C CYS A 555 23.54 -1.21 -23.03
N SER A 556 22.75 -2.28 -23.17
CA SER A 556 23.24 -3.67 -23.13
C SER A 556 23.82 -4.18 -24.46
N GLY A 557 23.74 -3.41 -25.55
CA GLY A 557 24.25 -3.81 -26.87
C GLY A 557 23.46 -4.94 -27.56
N LYS A 558 22.33 -5.36 -26.98
CA LYS A 558 21.43 -6.35 -27.59
C LYS A 558 20.48 -5.63 -28.56
N LYS A 559 20.72 -5.75 -29.87
CA LYS A 559 19.76 -5.28 -30.89
C LYS A 559 18.43 -6.04 -30.72
N LYS A 560 17.29 -5.35 -30.92
CA LYS A 560 15.97 -5.99 -31.08
C LYS A 560 16.11 -7.07 -32.17
N GLU A 561 15.95 -8.34 -31.81
CA GLU A 561 15.52 -9.34 -32.78
C GLU A 561 14.10 -8.93 -33.18
N ILE A 562 13.94 -8.58 -34.46
CA ILE A 562 12.70 -8.09 -35.07
C ILE A 562 11.70 -9.23 -35.19
#